data_AF-A0A968L185-F1
#
_entry.id   AF-A0A968L185-F1
#
_cell.length_a   1.000
_cell.length_b   1.000
_cell.length_c   1.000
_cell.angle_alpha   90.00
_cell.angle_beta   90.00
_cell.angle_gamma   90.00
#
_symmetry.space_group_name_H-M   'P 1'
#
loop_
_entity.id
_entity.type
_entity.pdbx_description
1 polymer ?
#
loop_
_entity_poly.entity_id
_entity_poly.type
_entity_poly.pdbx_seq_one_letter_code
_entity_poly.pdbx_strand_id
1 'polypeptide(L)'
;MENEILTQVLDKIRLDRRIREYDEIATKQKIILQILNLLGWNIFSDEVIPEYSVENKRVDYSLRISNRNLVFLEVKKPKEDLETHEKQLLDYAFRQGVELAILTNGLTWWFYLPTKSGDWNSRKFYTIDLNEQEVNSCAEKFIEFLLKEKVISGDAIKAAEKIHKSRVRQNTIDQTLPEAWNKLISEPDSLLIDLIIESTEKICGYRPDSPNVNTFLKDRQEQLLLDTVDDILAHEKIIRRKSTVNNIVEAETGNATISDKGRSTGLMKVQFNDRIFQVYSIPQLYILVLKQAVNSGDVNKLTIPWGLGSKRYFLFKGSNPRHANGREFFSPVTYKDYHMEAHVNRSSGIKYIKEFCDEIGYKLEILEM
;
A
#
# COMPACT_ATOMS: atom_id res chain seq x y z
N MET A 1 -1.66 -3.85 33.36
CA MET A 1 -0.42 -3.22 33.87
C MET A 1 0.64 -3.16 32.77
N GLU A 2 1.14 -4.27 32.24
CA GLU A 2 2.19 -4.27 31.19
C GLU A 2 1.81 -3.48 29.92
N ASN A 3 0.60 -3.68 29.37
CA ASN A 3 0.11 -2.92 28.21
C ASN A 3 0.13 -1.39 28.45
N GLU A 4 -0.27 -0.96 29.64
CA GLU A 4 -0.33 0.46 30.01
C GLU A 4 1.07 1.09 30.10
N ILE A 5 2.05 0.35 30.62
CA ILE A 5 3.45 0.78 30.66
C ILE A 5 4.03 0.83 29.24
N LEU A 6 3.71 -0.14 28.38
CA LEU A 6 4.11 -0.14 26.97
C LEU A 6 3.53 1.08 26.24
N THR A 7 2.23 1.36 26.35
CA THR A 7 1.59 2.57 25.81
C THR A 7 2.31 3.85 26.27
N GLN A 8 2.58 3.99 27.57
CA GLN A 8 3.28 5.17 28.10
C GLN A 8 4.71 5.34 27.54
N VAL A 9 5.41 4.23 27.27
CA VAL A 9 6.76 4.26 26.68
C VAL A 9 6.70 4.59 25.18
N LEU A 10 5.76 3.99 24.44
CA LEU A 10 5.54 4.30 23.03
C LEU A 10 5.11 5.76 22.82
N ASP A 11 4.30 6.34 23.72
CA ASP A 11 3.93 7.77 23.63
C ASP A 11 5.12 8.69 23.94
N LYS A 12 5.97 8.35 24.92
CA LYS A 12 7.24 9.05 25.16
C LYS A 12 8.16 9.00 23.95
N ILE A 13 8.27 7.84 23.28
CA ILE A 13 9.04 7.68 22.04
C ILE A 13 8.46 8.54 20.92
N ARG A 14 7.13 8.55 20.76
CA ARG A 14 6.42 9.37 19.75
C ARG A 14 6.64 10.87 19.96
N LEU A 15 6.65 11.34 21.20
CA LEU A 15 6.76 12.75 21.56
C LEU A 15 8.21 13.27 21.60
N ASP A 16 9.21 12.41 21.87
CA ASP A 16 10.61 12.84 21.93
C ASP A 16 11.23 13.07 20.55
N ARG A 17 11.15 14.33 20.10
CA ARG A 17 11.74 14.80 18.83
C ARG A 17 13.24 14.49 18.69
N ARG A 18 13.99 14.31 19.79
CA ARG A 18 15.43 14.01 19.76
C ARG A 18 15.73 12.63 19.19
N ILE A 19 14.76 11.69 19.22
CA ILE A 19 14.90 10.36 18.62
C ILE A 19 15.22 10.45 17.12
N ARG A 20 14.74 11.49 16.42
CA ARG A 20 15.05 11.69 14.99
C ARG A 20 16.53 11.95 14.71
N GLU A 21 17.32 12.31 15.72
CA GLU A 21 18.78 12.51 15.64
C GLU A 21 19.58 11.32 16.17
N TYR A 22 18.94 10.21 16.57
CA TYR A 22 19.64 9.03 17.05
C TYR A 22 20.37 8.32 15.90
N ASP A 23 21.55 7.77 16.20
CA ASP A 23 22.20 6.80 15.35
C ASP A 23 21.61 5.39 15.58
N GLU A 24 22.10 4.41 14.83
CA GLU A 24 21.57 3.04 14.87
C GLU A 24 21.80 2.41 16.25
N ILE A 25 22.94 2.69 16.89
CA ILE A 25 23.29 2.19 18.22
C ILE A 25 22.36 2.78 19.28
N ALA A 26 22.07 4.08 19.22
CA ALA A 26 21.12 4.73 20.12
C ALA A 26 19.69 4.20 19.91
N THR A 27 19.26 3.93 18.67
CA THR A 27 17.97 3.26 18.39
C THR A 27 17.93 1.85 18.98
N LYS A 28 18.92 1.01 18.65
CA LYS A 28 19.13 -0.35 19.18
C LYS A 28 19.00 -0.36 20.73
N GLN A 29 19.80 0.45 21.41
CA GLN A 29 19.91 0.44 22.87
C GLN A 29 18.74 1.11 23.61
N LYS A 30 18.23 2.25 23.11
CA LYS A 30 17.24 3.07 23.86
C LYS A 30 15.78 2.78 23.48
N ILE A 31 15.53 2.24 22.29
CA ILE A 31 14.17 2.00 21.78
C ILE A 31 13.91 0.50 21.69
N ILE A 32 14.76 -0.22 20.94
CA ILE A 32 14.51 -1.65 20.64
C ILE A 32 14.60 -2.49 21.92
N LEU A 33 15.70 -2.41 22.67
CA LEU A 33 15.83 -3.16 23.93
C LEU A 33 14.76 -2.78 24.97
N GLN A 34 14.35 -1.51 25.03
CA GLN A 34 13.31 -1.08 25.96
C GLN A 34 11.96 -1.74 25.62
N ILE A 35 11.57 -1.75 24.35
CA ILE A 35 10.33 -2.40 23.89
C ILE A 35 10.40 -3.92 24.06
N LEU A 36 11.52 -4.56 23.72
CA LEU A 36 11.71 -6.01 23.90
C LEU A 36 11.59 -6.44 25.37
N ASN A 37 12.21 -5.69 26.29
CA ASN A 37 12.11 -5.95 27.71
C ASN A 37 10.67 -5.81 28.25
N LEU A 38 9.91 -4.82 27.76
CA LEU A 38 8.49 -4.65 28.10
C LEU A 38 7.58 -5.74 27.49
N LEU A 39 8.04 -6.41 26.43
CA LEU A 39 7.38 -7.56 25.81
C LEU A 39 7.83 -8.92 26.40
N GLY A 40 8.50 -8.89 27.55
CA GLY A 40 8.88 -10.07 28.34
C GLY A 40 10.17 -10.75 27.91
N TRP A 41 10.89 -10.23 26.92
CA TRP A 41 12.19 -10.79 26.48
C TRP A 41 13.31 -10.40 27.44
N ASN A 42 14.07 -11.38 27.93
CA ASN A 42 15.21 -11.09 28.82
C ASN A 42 16.41 -10.57 28.02
N ILE A 43 16.59 -9.25 28.01
CA ILE A 43 17.69 -8.57 27.31
C ILE A 43 19.09 -8.81 27.90
N PHE A 44 19.19 -9.53 29.02
CA PHE A 44 20.44 -9.88 29.69
C PHE A 44 20.81 -11.37 29.57
N SER A 45 20.09 -12.14 28.75
CA SER A 45 20.37 -13.56 28.50
C SER A 45 20.37 -13.89 27.01
N ASP A 46 20.66 -15.16 26.69
CA ASP A 46 20.63 -15.71 25.32
C ASP A 46 19.25 -15.65 24.64
N GLU A 47 18.21 -15.13 25.31
CA GLU A 47 16.92 -14.83 24.71
C GLU A 47 16.96 -13.67 23.71
N VAL A 48 17.91 -12.73 23.87
CA VAL A 48 18.08 -11.57 22.98
C VAL A 48 19.55 -11.44 22.63
N ILE A 49 19.97 -12.06 21.52
CA ILE A 49 21.37 -12.02 21.09
C ILE A 49 21.60 -10.87 20.11
N PRO A 50 22.40 -9.85 20.45
CA PRO A 50 22.78 -8.79 19.53
C PRO A 50 23.79 -9.29 18.48
N GLU A 51 23.81 -8.65 17.31
CA GLU A 51 24.81 -8.89 16.25
C GLU A 51 24.91 -10.38 15.83
N TYR A 52 23.78 -11.08 15.87
CA TYR A 52 23.68 -12.53 15.67
C TYR A 52 24.15 -12.90 14.26
N SER A 53 25.18 -13.74 14.19
CA SER A 53 25.82 -14.10 12.92
C SER A 53 25.03 -15.19 12.19
N VAL A 54 24.67 -14.91 10.94
CA VAL A 54 23.97 -15.81 10.02
C VAL A 54 24.84 -15.99 8.78
N GLU A 55 25.39 -17.19 8.62
CA GLU A 55 26.37 -17.50 7.56
C GLU A 55 27.53 -16.47 7.58
N ASN A 56 27.69 -15.69 6.50
CA ASN A 56 28.73 -14.67 6.34
C ASN A 56 28.25 -13.23 6.67
N LYS A 57 27.05 -13.07 7.24
CA LYS A 57 26.47 -11.78 7.63
C LYS A 57 25.94 -11.80 9.06
N ARG A 58 25.29 -10.71 9.48
CA ARG A 58 24.69 -10.53 10.80
C ARG A 58 23.28 -9.96 10.66
N VAL A 59 22.45 -10.23 11.66
CA VAL A 59 21.21 -9.51 11.95
C VAL A 59 21.38 -8.83 13.30
N ASP A 60 20.78 -7.65 13.46
CA ASP A 60 21.01 -6.80 14.64
C ASP A 60 20.58 -7.44 15.96
N TYR A 61 19.45 -8.16 15.97
CA TYR A 61 19.04 -9.01 17.08
C TYR A 61 18.41 -10.32 16.59
N SER A 62 18.73 -11.42 17.28
CA SER A 62 17.94 -12.65 17.23
C SER A 62 17.22 -12.85 18.57
N LEU A 63 15.90 -13.03 18.52
CA LEU A 63 15.09 -13.40 19.68
C LEU A 63 14.93 -14.92 19.70
N ARG A 64 15.28 -15.54 20.83
CA ARG A 64 15.55 -16.98 20.90
C ARG A 64 14.94 -17.62 22.13
N ILE A 65 14.55 -18.89 22.01
CA ILE A 65 14.12 -19.72 23.15
C ILE A 65 14.68 -21.12 22.95
N SER A 66 15.26 -21.70 24.00
CA SER A 66 15.88 -23.05 23.95
C SER A 66 16.83 -23.24 22.76
N ASN A 67 17.69 -22.24 22.52
CA ASN A 67 18.65 -22.18 21.41
C ASN A 67 18.04 -22.16 19.98
N ARG A 68 16.72 -22.00 19.82
CA ARG A 68 16.04 -21.80 18.53
C ARG A 68 15.80 -20.32 18.25
N ASN A 69 16.01 -19.89 17.01
CA ASN A 69 15.74 -18.53 16.56
C ASN A 69 14.25 -18.42 16.24
N LEU A 70 13.52 -17.53 16.92
CA LEU A 70 12.08 -17.32 16.71
C LEU A 70 11.79 -16.04 15.93
N VAL A 71 12.59 -15.00 16.16
CA VAL A 71 12.47 -13.71 15.46
C VAL A 71 13.85 -13.20 15.07
N PHE A 72 13.98 -12.67 13.86
CA PHE A 72 15.10 -11.81 13.46
C PHE A 72 14.64 -10.36 13.36
N LEU A 73 15.41 -9.44 13.93
CA LEU A 73 15.10 -8.02 13.99
C LEU A 73 16.30 -7.23 13.46
N GLU A 74 16.08 -6.45 12.41
CA GLU A 74 17.04 -5.53 11.80
C GLU A 74 16.63 -4.09 12.12
N VAL A 75 17.60 -3.27 12.52
CA VAL A 75 17.43 -1.90 13.01
C VAL A 75 18.15 -0.93 12.08
N LYS A 76 17.53 0.21 11.80
CA LYS A 76 18.12 1.30 11.01
C LYS A 76 17.99 2.64 11.73
N LYS A 77 18.63 3.68 11.21
CA LYS A 77 18.56 5.02 11.84
C LYS A 77 17.14 5.61 11.68
N PRO A 78 16.61 6.41 12.61
CA PRO A 78 15.21 6.89 12.55
C PRO A 78 14.85 7.75 11.32
N LYS A 79 15.85 8.29 10.62
CA LYS A 79 15.71 9.02 9.35
C LYS A 79 15.95 8.16 8.10
N GLU A 80 16.30 6.90 8.28
CA GLU A 80 16.65 5.95 7.23
C GLU A 80 15.41 5.22 6.71
N ASP A 81 15.51 4.80 5.45
CA ASP A 81 14.39 4.33 4.64
C ASP A 81 14.45 2.80 4.51
N LEU A 82 13.46 2.15 5.13
CA LEU A 82 13.49 0.71 5.36
C LEU A 82 13.37 -0.13 4.07
N GLU A 83 12.79 0.39 2.97
CA GLU A 83 12.52 -0.42 1.75
C GLU A 83 13.79 -1.03 1.13
N THR A 84 14.95 -0.39 1.33
CA THR A 84 16.21 -0.90 0.76
C THR A 84 16.82 -2.10 1.49
N HIS A 85 16.34 -2.43 2.70
CA HIS A 85 16.96 -3.44 3.57
C HIS A 85 16.17 -4.76 3.67
N GLU A 86 14.90 -4.79 3.22
CA GLU A 86 14.01 -5.95 3.42
C GLU A 86 14.55 -7.24 2.79
N LYS A 87 15.03 -7.19 1.55
CA LYS A 87 15.44 -8.38 0.78
C LYS A 87 16.56 -9.15 1.48
N GLN A 88 17.48 -8.44 2.15
CA GLN A 88 18.57 -9.06 2.89
C GLN A 88 18.07 -9.81 4.13
N LEU A 89 17.27 -9.14 4.97
CA LEU A 89 16.71 -9.74 6.18
C LEU A 89 15.87 -10.98 5.86
N LEU A 90 15.04 -10.89 4.82
CA LEU A 90 14.10 -11.96 4.47
C LEU A 90 14.77 -13.20 3.86
N ASP A 91 15.85 -13.05 3.08
CA ASP A 91 16.64 -14.18 2.58
C ASP A 91 17.28 -14.95 3.76
N TYR A 92 17.87 -14.25 4.73
CA TYR A 92 18.45 -14.90 5.92
C TYR A 92 17.41 -15.54 6.82
N ALA A 93 16.30 -14.86 7.10
CA ALA A 93 15.23 -15.44 7.90
C ALA A 93 14.61 -16.67 7.22
N PHE A 94 14.42 -16.64 5.90
CA PHE A 94 13.95 -17.79 5.12
C PHE A 94 14.91 -19.00 5.22
N ARG A 95 16.22 -18.78 4.98
CA ARG A 95 17.23 -19.87 5.05
C ARG A 95 17.38 -20.48 6.44
N GLN A 96 17.22 -19.66 7.49
CA GLN A 96 17.29 -20.11 8.87
C GLN A 96 15.96 -20.66 9.42
N GLY A 97 14.90 -20.72 8.60
CA GLY A 97 13.58 -21.20 9.00
C GLY A 97 12.87 -20.30 10.02
N VAL A 98 13.26 -19.04 10.13
CA VAL A 98 12.71 -18.07 11.08
C VAL A 98 11.39 -17.53 10.54
N GLU A 99 10.30 -17.79 11.27
CA GLU A 99 8.94 -17.52 10.81
C GLU A 99 8.50 -16.06 10.93
N LEU A 100 9.15 -15.27 11.79
CA LEU A 100 8.88 -13.83 11.97
C LEU A 100 10.16 -13.02 11.73
N ALA A 101 10.10 -12.05 10.81
CA ALA A 101 11.17 -11.07 10.65
C ALA A 101 10.62 -9.64 10.82
N ILE A 102 11.44 -8.79 11.42
CA ILE A 102 11.11 -7.41 11.77
C ILE A 102 12.20 -6.49 11.22
N LEU A 103 11.77 -5.46 10.50
CA LEU A 103 12.64 -4.37 10.05
C LEU A 103 12.11 -3.05 10.61
N THR A 104 12.97 -2.28 11.30
CA THR A 104 12.52 -1.09 12.02
C THR A 104 13.56 0.02 12.04
N ASN A 105 13.10 1.27 12.12
CA ASN A 105 13.93 2.44 12.41
C ASN A 105 13.63 3.03 13.82
N GLY A 106 12.99 2.25 14.69
CA GLY A 106 12.51 2.65 16.02
C GLY A 106 11.12 3.30 16.01
N LEU A 107 10.78 4.08 14.98
CA LEU A 107 9.49 4.77 14.86
C LEU A 107 8.48 4.00 13.98
N THR A 108 8.97 3.42 12.87
CA THR A 108 8.20 2.56 11.96
C THR A 108 8.75 1.14 12.05
N TRP A 109 7.86 0.16 12.12
CA TRP A 109 8.18 -1.26 12.29
C TRP A 109 7.39 -2.10 11.29
N TRP A 110 8.10 -2.89 10.48
CA TRP A 110 7.50 -3.77 9.48
C TRP A 110 7.65 -5.21 9.89
N PHE A 111 6.54 -5.94 9.84
CA PHE A 111 6.47 -7.33 10.24
C PHE A 111 6.24 -8.21 9.00
N TYR A 112 7.06 -9.24 8.88
CA TYR A 112 7.10 -10.14 7.73
C TYR A 112 6.97 -11.60 8.17
N LEU A 113 6.38 -12.42 7.30
CA LEU A 113 6.41 -13.88 7.38
C LEU A 113 7.37 -14.43 6.30
N PRO A 114 8.67 -14.61 6.59
CA PRO A 114 9.69 -14.91 5.58
C PRO A 114 9.47 -16.26 4.90
N THR A 115 8.93 -17.23 5.63
CA THR A 115 8.68 -18.62 5.19
C THR A 115 7.48 -18.79 4.27
N LYS A 116 6.68 -17.75 4.02
CA LYS A 116 5.50 -17.84 3.12
C LYS A 116 5.87 -17.63 1.65
N SER A 117 5.10 -18.28 0.78
CA SER A 117 5.20 -18.16 -0.67
C SER A 117 4.73 -16.78 -1.16
N GLY A 118 5.30 -16.32 -2.27
CA GLY A 118 4.98 -15.03 -2.90
C GLY A 118 6.17 -14.07 -2.97
N ASP A 119 5.91 -12.88 -3.52
CA ASP A 119 6.91 -11.80 -3.60
C ASP A 119 7.31 -11.28 -2.20
N TRP A 120 8.46 -10.62 -2.06
CA TRP A 120 8.93 -10.15 -0.76
C TRP A 120 8.00 -9.11 -0.11
N ASN A 121 7.27 -8.34 -0.93
CA ASN A 121 6.29 -7.35 -0.48
C ASN A 121 4.98 -8.00 0.01
N SER A 122 4.59 -9.15 -0.54
CA SER A 122 3.41 -9.90 -0.08
C SER A 122 3.66 -10.51 1.30
N ARG A 123 4.91 -10.90 1.59
CA ARG A 123 5.34 -11.42 2.91
C ARG A 123 5.28 -10.38 4.03
N LYS A 124 5.32 -9.07 3.72
CA LYS A 124 5.03 -7.99 4.69
C LYS A 124 3.54 -8.06 5.06
N PHE A 125 3.20 -8.49 6.27
CA PHE A 125 1.81 -8.64 6.70
C PHE A 125 1.29 -7.46 7.52
N TYR A 126 2.18 -6.73 8.23
CA TYR A 126 1.76 -5.59 9.05
C TYR A 126 2.80 -4.47 9.11
N THR A 127 2.36 -3.28 9.50
CA THR A 127 3.19 -2.10 9.75
C THR A 127 2.65 -1.36 10.97
N ILE A 128 3.51 -1.16 11.97
CA ILE A 128 3.29 -0.20 13.04
C ILE A 128 4.03 1.09 12.67
N ASP A 129 3.37 2.25 12.76
CA ASP A 129 4.02 3.55 12.63
C ASP A 129 3.58 4.48 13.77
N LEU A 130 4.51 4.75 14.68
CA LEU A 130 4.24 5.55 15.88
C LEU A 130 3.92 7.02 15.59
N ASN A 131 4.18 7.53 14.38
CA ASN A 131 3.82 8.90 14.01
C ASN A 131 2.40 8.98 13.43
N GLU A 132 1.93 7.91 12.77
CA GLU A 132 0.67 7.89 12.02
C GLU A 132 -0.48 7.20 12.74
N GLN A 133 -0.18 6.26 13.64
CA GLN A 133 -1.16 5.43 14.33
C GLN A 133 -1.36 5.85 15.79
N GLU A 134 -2.51 5.46 16.34
CA GLU A 134 -2.85 5.67 17.74
C GLU A 134 -2.03 4.72 18.63
N VAL A 135 -1.57 5.19 19.79
CA VAL A 135 -0.52 4.51 20.57
C VAL A 135 -1.00 3.24 21.26
N ASN A 136 -2.24 3.20 21.77
CA ASN A 136 -2.81 1.98 22.32
C ASN A 136 -2.95 0.90 21.23
N SER A 137 -3.41 1.30 20.04
CA SER A 137 -3.48 0.43 18.87
C SER A 137 -2.10 -0.11 18.47
N CYS A 138 -1.04 0.71 18.57
CA CYS A 138 0.34 0.25 18.37
C CYS A 138 0.77 -0.76 19.46
N ALA A 139 0.49 -0.46 20.73
CA ALA A 139 0.83 -1.33 21.87
C ALA A 139 0.14 -2.69 21.76
N GLU A 140 -1.14 -2.72 21.40
CA GLU A 140 -1.90 -3.95 21.13
C GLU A 140 -1.25 -4.80 20.04
N LYS A 141 -0.73 -4.18 18.96
CA LYS A 141 -0.08 -4.89 17.84
C LYS A 141 1.32 -5.38 18.20
N PHE A 142 2.09 -4.63 19.00
CA PHE A 142 3.33 -5.14 19.59
C PHE A 142 3.06 -6.36 20.50
N ILE A 143 2.00 -6.30 21.32
CA ILE A 143 1.59 -7.43 22.16
C ILE A 143 1.08 -8.61 21.32
N GLU A 144 0.36 -8.37 20.23
CA GLU A 144 -0.16 -9.42 19.35
C GLU A 144 0.96 -10.18 18.61
N PHE A 145 1.98 -9.48 18.11
CA PHE A 145 2.99 -10.09 17.24
C PHE A 145 4.36 -10.35 17.89
N LEU A 146 4.67 -9.72 19.02
CA LEU A 146 6.04 -9.72 19.59
C LEU A 146 6.12 -9.98 21.11
N LEU A 147 4.98 -10.08 21.82
CA LEU A 147 4.98 -10.57 23.22
C LEU A 147 5.57 -11.98 23.26
N LYS A 148 6.60 -12.19 24.09
CA LYS A 148 7.33 -13.45 24.23
C LYS A 148 6.42 -14.68 24.32
N GLU A 149 5.40 -14.63 25.17
CA GLU A 149 4.46 -15.75 25.35
C GLU A 149 3.71 -16.13 24.07
N LYS A 150 3.23 -15.14 23.29
CA LYS A 150 2.52 -15.36 22.02
C LYS A 150 3.44 -15.80 20.88
N VAL A 151 4.71 -15.39 20.92
CA VAL A 151 5.72 -15.89 19.98
C VAL A 151 6.04 -17.36 20.29
N ILE A 152 6.16 -17.73 21.57
CA ILE A 152 6.41 -19.12 22.01
C ILE A 152 5.21 -20.04 21.71
N SER A 153 3.98 -19.59 21.95
CA SER A 153 2.76 -20.40 21.67
C SER A 153 2.42 -20.52 20.17
N GLY A 154 3.13 -19.77 19.33
CA GLY A 154 2.84 -19.62 17.89
C GLY A 154 1.58 -18.79 17.60
N ASP A 155 0.93 -18.19 18.59
CA ASP A 155 -0.28 -17.37 18.38
C ASP A 155 0.03 -16.08 17.61
N ALA A 156 1.22 -15.51 17.78
CA ALA A 156 1.71 -14.39 16.97
C ALA A 156 1.75 -14.74 15.47
N ILE A 157 2.22 -15.95 15.12
CA ILE A 157 2.26 -16.46 13.74
C ILE A 157 0.84 -16.72 13.22
N LYS A 158 -0.05 -17.32 14.02
CA LYS A 158 -1.46 -17.54 13.64
C LYS A 158 -2.19 -16.21 13.35
N ALA A 159 -1.96 -15.19 14.16
CA ALA A 159 -2.51 -13.85 13.97
C ALA A 159 -1.96 -13.19 12.69
N ALA A 160 -0.64 -13.23 12.50
CA ALA A 160 0.03 -12.75 11.28
C ALA A 160 -0.50 -13.44 10.01
N GLU A 161 -0.64 -14.76 10.04
CA GLU A 161 -1.22 -15.54 8.94
C GLU A 161 -2.66 -15.15 8.62
N LYS A 162 -3.50 -14.94 9.65
CA LYS A 162 -4.89 -14.54 9.47
C LYS A 162 -4.98 -13.20 8.73
N ILE A 163 -4.14 -12.22 9.12
CA ILE A 163 -4.05 -10.91 8.46
C ILE A 163 -3.56 -11.06 7.02
N HIS A 164 -2.46 -11.81 6.80
CA HIS A 164 -1.91 -12.04 5.48
C HIS A 164 -2.92 -12.73 4.53
N LYS A 165 -3.57 -13.81 4.98
CA LYS A 165 -4.63 -14.52 4.24
C LYS A 165 -5.83 -13.62 3.93
N SER A 166 -6.24 -12.78 4.89
CA SER A 166 -7.34 -11.83 4.67
C SER A 166 -6.99 -10.77 3.63
N ARG A 167 -5.76 -10.24 3.63
CA ARG A 167 -5.30 -9.28 2.62
C ARG A 167 -5.21 -9.93 1.24
N VAL A 168 -4.56 -11.09 1.14
CA VAL A 168 -4.47 -11.83 -0.14
C VAL A 168 -5.86 -12.13 -0.69
N ARG A 169 -6.79 -12.61 0.14
CA ARG A 169 -8.19 -12.83 -0.26
C ARG A 169 -8.85 -11.55 -0.79
N GLN A 170 -8.72 -10.43 -0.08
CA GLN A 170 -9.37 -9.19 -0.48
C GLN A 170 -8.80 -8.68 -1.81
N ASN A 171 -7.48 -8.59 -1.94
CA ASN A 171 -6.80 -8.24 -3.20
C ASN A 171 -7.24 -9.15 -4.37
N THR A 172 -7.33 -10.47 -4.17
CA THR A 172 -7.81 -11.39 -5.22
C THR A 172 -9.26 -11.13 -5.60
N ILE A 173 -10.15 -10.84 -4.64
CA ILE A 173 -11.54 -10.46 -4.91
C ILE A 173 -11.58 -9.15 -5.70
N ASP A 174 -10.86 -8.13 -5.26
CA ASP A 174 -10.86 -6.80 -5.87
C ASP A 174 -10.34 -6.84 -7.32
N GLN A 175 -9.37 -7.72 -7.61
CA GLN A 175 -8.86 -7.99 -8.97
C GLN A 175 -9.85 -8.79 -9.84
N THR A 176 -10.49 -9.82 -9.29
CA THR A 176 -11.34 -10.76 -10.06
C THR A 176 -12.77 -10.24 -10.26
N LEU A 177 -13.26 -9.35 -9.39
CA LEU A 177 -14.65 -8.89 -9.43
C LEU A 177 -14.99 -8.09 -10.72
N PRO A 178 -14.12 -7.20 -11.25
CA PRO A 178 -14.32 -6.57 -12.55
C PRO A 178 -14.37 -7.58 -13.71
N GLU A 179 -13.50 -8.60 -13.71
CA GLU A 179 -13.50 -9.66 -14.72
C GLU A 179 -14.81 -10.46 -14.69
N ALA A 180 -15.30 -10.81 -13.49
CA ALA A 180 -16.55 -11.52 -13.31
C ALA A 180 -17.76 -10.70 -13.78
N TRP A 181 -17.78 -9.39 -13.48
CA TRP A 181 -18.79 -8.47 -14.00
C TRP A 181 -18.75 -8.37 -15.53
N ASN A 182 -17.56 -8.18 -16.11
CA ASN A 182 -17.40 -8.08 -17.55
C ASN A 182 -17.85 -9.33 -18.29
N LYS A 183 -17.57 -10.51 -17.73
CA LYS A 183 -18.07 -11.77 -18.26
C LYS A 183 -19.60 -11.82 -18.25
N LEU A 184 -20.25 -11.41 -17.17
CA LEU A 184 -21.72 -11.37 -17.07
C LEU A 184 -22.37 -10.41 -18.09
N ILE A 185 -21.69 -9.30 -18.45
CA ILE A 185 -22.19 -8.34 -19.44
C ILE A 185 -21.82 -8.73 -20.88
N SER A 186 -20.71 -9.44 -21.08
CA SER A 186 -20.27 -9.94 -22.38
C SER A 186 -21.00 -11.21 -22.82
N GLU A 187 -21.21 -12.14 -21.88
CA GLU A 187 -21.84 -13.45 -22.05
C GLU A 187 -22.94 -13.63 -20.99
N PRO A 188 -24.05 -12.85 -21.06
CA PRO A 188 -25.12 -12.94 -20.07
C PRO A 188 -25.77 -14.32 -20.07
N ASP A 189 -25.79 -14.96 -18.90
CA ASP A 189 -26.47 -16.23 -18.70
C ASP A 189 -27.99 -16.04 -18.53
N SER A 190 -28.73 -17.15 -18.51
CA SER A 190 -30.18 -17.12 -18.34
C SER A 190 -30.59 -16.49 -17.00
N LEU A 191 -29.79 -16.63 -15.94
CA LEU A 191 -30.12 -16.11 -14.61
C LEU A 191 -30.08 -14.58 -14.58
N LEU A 192 -29.09 -13.97 -15.24
CA LEU A 192 -29.03 -12.51 -15.38
C LEU A 192 -30.17 -11.98 -16.27
N ILE A 193 -30.47 -12.67 -17.36
CA ILE A 193 -31.59 -12.32 -18.25
C ILE A 193 -32.92 -12.38 -17.48
N ASP A 194 -33.19 -13.49 -16.79
CA ASP A 194 -34.42 -13.69 -16.01
C ASP A 194 -34.54 -12.66 -14.89
N LEU A 195 -33.45 -12.35 -14.17
CA LEU A 195 -33.42 -11.32 -13.13
C LEU A 195 -33.79 -9.93 -13.67
N ILE A 196 -33.35 -9.57 -14.88
CA ILE A 196 -33.72 -8.31 -15.53
C ILE A 196 -35.17 -8.34 -16.01
N ILE A 197 -35.66 -9.47 -16.54
CA ILE A 197 -37.06 -9.66 -16.93
C ILE A 197 -37.98 -9.45 -15.72
N GLU A 198 -37.73 -10.16 -14.61
CA GLU A 198 -38.51 -10.07 -13.37
C GLU A 198 -38.45 -8.66 -12.75
N SER A 199 -37.26 -8.04 -12.75
CA SER A 199 -37.10 -6.67 -12.25
C SER A 199 -37.87 -5.66 -13.09
N THR A 200 -37.88 -5.82 -14.42
CA THR A 200 -38.64 -4.96 -15.34
C THR A 200 -40.14 -5.14 -15.14
N GLU A 201 -40.62 -6.39 -15.11
CA GLU A 201 -42.03 -6.72 -14.85
C GLU A 201 -42.51 -6.13 -13.51
N LYS A 202 -41.69 -6.22 -12.46
CA LYS A 202 -41.98 -5.65 -11.15
C LYS A 202 -42.01 -4.11 -11.12
N ILE A 203 -41.26 -3.44 -11.98
CA ILE A 203 -41.20 -1.97 -12.04
C ILE A 203 -42.35 -1.38 -12.86
N CYS A 204 -42.69 -1.97 -14.01
CA CYS A 204 -43.66 -1.39 -14.95
C CYS A 204 -44.96 -2.18 -15.15
N GLY A 205 -45.05 -3.42 -14.63
CA GLY A 205 -46.19 -4.31 -14.81
C GLY A 205 -46.22 -5.07 -16.14
N TYR A 206 -45.17 -4.93 -16.98
CA TYR A 206 -45.07 -5.60 -18.28
C TYR A 206 -43.79 -6.45 -18.34
N ARG A 207 -43.95 -7.72 -18.72
CA ARG A 207 -42.84 -8.66 -18.87
C ARG A 207 -42.16 -8.52 -20.24
N PRO A 208 -40.89 -8.09 -20.33
CA PRO A 208 -40.14 -8.11 -21.59
C PRO A 208 -39.78 -9.54 -21.98
N ASP A 209 -39.52 -9.78 -23.27
CA ASP A 209 -38.96 -11.04 -23.73
C ASP A 209 -37.42 -11.08 -23.62
N SER A 210 -36.83 -12.27 -23.65
CA SER A 210 -35.37 -12.45 -23.59
C SER A 210 -34.64 -11.72 -24.73
N PRO A 211 -35.12 -11.69 -25.99
CA PRO A 211 -34.57 -10.82 -27.04
C PRO A 211 -34.52 -9.33 -26.69
N ASN A 212 -35.54 -8.76 -26.04
CA ASN A 212 -35.54 -7.35 -25.62
C ASN A 212 -34.38 -7.09 -24.64
N VAL A 213 -34.21 -7.95 -23.64
CA VAL A 213 -33.15 -7.82 -22.62
C VAL A 213 -31.75 -8.03 -23.22
N ASN A 214 -31.57 -9.03 -24.08
CA ASN A 214 -30.31 -9.25 -24.78
C ASN A 214 -29.92 -8.05 -25.67
N THR A 215 -30.89 -7.47 -26.38
CA THR A 215 -30.66 -6.27 -27.19
C THR A 215 -30.27 -5.08 -26.32
N PHE A 216 -31.00 -4.85 -25.21
CA PHE A 216 -30.71 -3.78 -24.26
C PHE A 216 -29.29 -3.85 -23.68
N LEU A 217 -28.84 -5.04 -23.27
CA LEU A 217 -27.48 -5.28 -22.75
C LEU A 217 -26.43 -5.08 -23.84
N LYS A 218 -26.66 -5.63 -25.04
CA LYS A 218 -25.73 -5.53 -26.17
C LYS A 218 -25.54 -4.07 -26.63
N ASP A 219 -26.62 -3.30 -26.75
CA ASP A 219 -26.58 -1.89 -27.15
C ASP A 219 -25.84 -0.99 -26.14
N ARG A 220 -25.67 -1.45 -24.90
CA ARG A 220 -24.98 -0.74 -23.81
C ARG A 220 -23.70 -1.43 -23.37
N GLN A 221 -23.26 -2.48 -24.07
CA GLN A 221 -22.14 -3.32 -23.64
C GLN A 221 -20.87 -2.50 -23.42
N GLU A 222 -20.52 -1.61 -24.36
CA GLU A 222 -19.37 -0.68 -24.24
C GLU A 222 -19.49 0.33 -23.07
N GLN A 223 -20.70 0.59 -22.56
CA GLN A 223 -20.96 1.49 -21.43
C GLN A 223 -21.09 0.76 -20.08
N LEU A 224 -21.26 -0.57 -20.12
CA LEU A 224 -21.50 -1.41 -18.94
C LEU A 224 -20.28 -2.26 -18.56
N LEU A 225 -19.34 -2.48 -19.49
CA LEU A 225 -18.06 -3.12 -19.18
C LEU A 225 -17.17 -2.18 -18.36
N LEU A 226 -16.51 -2.74 -17.36
CA LEU A 226 -15.48 -2.09 -16.56
C LEU A 226 -14.12 -2.26 -17.24
N ASP A 227 -13.19 -1.32 -17.03
CA ASP A 227 -11.80 -1.53 -17.41
C ASP A 227 -11.19 -2.68 -16.58
N THR A 228 -10.86 -3.84 -17.18
CA THR A 228 -10.08 -4.89 -16.50
C THR A 228 -8.59 -4.54 -16.50
N VAL A 229 -7.81 -5.19 -15.63
CA VAL A 229 -6.34 -5.01 -15.57
C VAL A 229 -5.69 -5.35 -16.92
N ASP A 230 -6.18 -6.38 -17.61
CA ASP A 230 -5.68 -6.77 -18.94
C ASP A 230 -6.21 -5.86 -20.06
N ASP A 231 -7.44 -5.36 -19.98
CA ASP A 231 -7.98 -4.38 -20.94
C ASP A 231 -7.24 -3.03 -20.86
N ILE A 232 -6.81 -2.62 -19.66
CA ILE A 232 -5.94 -1.45 -19.45
C ILE A 232 -4.59 -1.65 -20.16
N LEU A 233 -4.02 -2.85 -20.09
CA LEU A 233 -2.76 -3.21 -20.76
C LEU A 233 -2.92 -3.42 -22.29
N ALA A 234 -4.12 -3.79 -22.75
CA ALA A 234 -4.44 -3.95 -24.17
C ALA A 234 -4.75 -2.62 -24.87
N HIS A 235 -5.48 -1.71 -24.20
CA HIS A 235 -5.84 -0.40 -24.73
C HIS A 235 -4.63 0.51 -24.98
N GLU A 236 -3.51 0.31 -24.27
CA GLU A 236 -2.23 0.99 -24.55
C GLU A 236 -1.73 0.81 -26.00
N LYS A 237 -2.11 -0.28 -26.67
CA LYS A 237 -1.77 -0.53 -28.09
C LYS A 237 -2.77 0.09 -29.08
N ILE A 238 -4.01 0.29 -28.68
CA ILE A 238 -5.12 0.70 -29.57
C ILE A 238 -5.33 2.22 -29.55
N ILE A 239 -5.10 2.89 -28.41
CA ILE A 239 -5.23 4.36 -28.24
C ILE A 239 -4.02 5.10 -28.84
N ARG A 240 -3.67 4.74 -30.08
CA ARG A 240 -2.93 5.59 -31.04
C ARG A 240 -3.86 6.20 -32.10
N ARG A 241 -5.18 5.93 -32.05
CA ARG A 241 -6.13 6.36 -33.08
C ARG A 241 -7.48 6.82 -32.49
N LYS A 242 -7.71 8.14 -32.57
CA LYS A 242 -8.99 8.88 -32.43
C LYS A 242 -9.48 9.17 -31.00
N SER A 243 -10.30 10.21 -30.88
CA SER A 243 -10.68 10.93 -29.65
C SER A 243 -12.09 11.53 -29.76
N THR A 244 -12.58 12.17 -28.66
CA THR A 244 -13.66 13.20 -28.58
C THR A 244 -15.10 12.68 -28.32
N VAL A 245 -15.89 13.10 -27.30
CA VAL A 245 -15.69 13.89 -26.05
C VAL A 245 -16.97 13.91 -25.14
N ASN A 246 -16.93 14.53 -23.94
CA ASN A 246 -18.02 15.01 -23.03
C ASN A 246 -18.73 14.03 -22.02
N ASN A 247 -19.21 14.45 -20.82
CA ASN A 247 -18.77 15.51 -19.87
C ASN A 247 -19.46 15.51 -18.45
N ILE A 248 -19.68 14.38 -17.79
CA ILE A 248 -19.56 14.24 -16.31
C ILE A 248 -18.87 12.89 -16.16
N VAL A 249 -17.74 12.85 -15.46
CA VAL A 249 -16.81 11.73 -15.56
C VAL A 249 -16.53 11.18 -14.17
N GLU A 250 -16.74 9.88 -13.98
CA GLU A 250 -15.93 9.13 -13.02
C GLU A 250 -14.45 9.34 -13.38
N ALA A 251 -13.53 9.19 -12.44
CA ALA A 251 -12.11 9.40 -12.73
C ALA A 251 -11.55 8.26 -13.59
N GLU A 252 -11.79 8.30 -14.91
CA GLU A 252 -11.31 7.30 -15.89
C GLU A 252 -9.82 7.03 -15.71
N THR A 253 -9.46 5.78 -15.43
CA THR A 253 -8.08 5.39 -15.05
C THR A 253 -7.24 4.83 -16.21
N GLY A 254 -7.78 4.69 -17.43
CA GLY A 254 -7.10 4.09 -18.59
C GLY A 254 -5.66 4.55 -18.93
N ASN A 255 -4.87 3.65 -19.53
CA ASN A 255 -3.43 3.77 -19.83
C ASN A 255 -2.55 4.18 -18.64
N ALA A 256 -2.91 3.73 -17.44
CA ALA A 256 -2.16 4.02 -16.24
C ALA A 256 -2.08 2.82 -15.31
N THR A 257 -0.90 2.25 -15.16
CA THR A 257 -0.68 1.18 -14.20
C THR A 257 -0.76 1.76 -12.79
N ILE A 258 -1.87 1.49 -12.11
CA ILE A 258 -1.99 1.57 -10.66
C ILE A 258 -1.46 0.25 -10.11
N SER A 259 -0.32 0.27 -9.45
CA SER A 259 0.16 -0.89 -8.70
C SER A 259 -0.63 -1.08 -7.41
N ASP A 260 -1.11 -2.30 -7.21
CA ASP A 260 -2.21 -2.67 -6.31
C ASP A 260 -1.84 -2.76 -4.80
N LYS A 261 -0.98 -1.83 -4.34
CA LYS A 261 -0.36 -1.81 -3.01
C LYS A 261 -0.51 -0.46 -2.28
N GLY A 262 -1.32 0.46 -2.82
CA GLY A 262 -1.68 1.73 -2.17
C GLY A 262 -2.63 1.52 -0.98
N ARG A 263 -2.54 2.36 0.06
CA ARG A 263 -3.44 2.30 1.22
C ARG A 263 -4.84 2.82 0.85
N SER A 264 -5.82 1.93 0.77
CA SER A 264 -7.22 2.24 0.48
C SER A 264 -7.97 2.77 1.72
N THR A 265 -8.30 4.05 1.77
CA THR A 265 -9.27 4.61 2.74
C THR A 265 -10.10 5.75 2.15
N GLY A 266 -11.42 5.54 2.11
CA GLY A 266 -12.47 6.55 1.96
C GLY A 266 -12.66 7.16 0.56
N LEU A 267 -13.91 7.14 0.10
CA LEU A 267 -14.39 7.96 -1.01
C LEU A 267 -14.11 9.45 -0.70
N MET A 268 -13.45 10.14 -1.62
CA MET A 268 -13.21 11.58 -1.58
C MET A 268 -13.96 12.25 -2.72
N LYS A 269 -14.64 13.37 -2.44
CA LYS A 269 -15.04 14.32 -3.49
C LYS A 269 -13.93 15.35 -3.63
N VAL A 270 -13.38 15.49 -4.82
CA VAL A 270 -12.31 16.43 -5.12
C VAL A 270 -12.74 17.39 -6.22
N GLN A 271 -12.50 18.68 -6.02
CA GLN A 271 -12.59 19.67 -7.09
C GLN A 271 -11.21 19.83 -7.70
N PHE A 272 -11.09 19.53 -8.99
CA PHE A 272 -9.87 19.66 -9.76
C PHE A 272 -10.12 20.58 -10.95
N ASN A 273 -9.48 21.75 -10.92
CA ASN A 273 -9.83 22.92 -11.72
C ASN A 273 -11.34 23.23 -11.59
N ASP A 274 -12.07 23.30 -12.71
CA ASP A 274 -13.50 23.64 -12.74
C ASP A 274 -14.42 22.41 -12.74
N ARG A 275 -13.91 21.22 -12.38
CA ARG A 275 -14.64 19.94 -12.40
C ARG A 275 -14.58 19.24 -11.04
N ILE A 276 -15.65 18.52 -10.71
CA ILE A 276 -15.74 17.71 -9.49
C ILE A 276 -15.63 16.24 -9.88
N PHE A 277 -14.81 15.49 -9.14
CA PHE A 277 -14.57 14.06 -9.32
C PHE A 277 -14.80 13.31 -8.02
N GLN A 278 -15.21 12.06 -8.12
CA GLN A 278 -15.18 11.08 -7.03
C GLN A 278 -13.96 10.17 -7.21
N VAL A 279 -13.16 10.04 -6.16
CA VAL A 279 -11.95 9.20 -6.15
C VAL A 279 -11.88 8.39 -4.85
N TYR A 280 -11.53 7.12 -4.94
CA TYR A 280 -11.57 6.15 -3.85
C TYR A 280 -10.20 5.91 -3.19
N SER A 281 -9.12 6.46 -3.76
CA SER A 281 -7.76 6.26 -3.26
C SER A 281 -6.79 7.39 -3.67
N ILE A 282 -5.63 7.46 -3.01
CA ILE A 282 -4.54 8.37 -3.38
C ILE A 282 -4.00 8.06 -4.80
N PRO A 283 -3.74 6.80 -5.18
CA PRO A 283 -3.37 6.48 -6.56
C PRO A 283 -4.38 6.97 -7.62
N GLN A 284 -5.69 6.89 -7.34
CA GLN A 284 -6.72 7.43 -8.25
C GLN A 284 -6.67 8.96 -8.36
N LEU A 285 -6.48 9.66 -7.24
CA LEU A 285 -6.28 11.12 -7.25
C LEU A 285 -5.01 11.51 -8.03
N TYR A 286 -3.93 10.74 -7.88
CA TYR A 286 -2.67 11.00 -8.57
C TYR A 286 -2.82 10.83 -10.07
N ILE A 287 -3.47 9.76 -10.53
CA ILE A 287 -3.60 9.52 -11.96
C ILE A 287 -4.50 10.57 -12.64
N LEU A 288 -5.59 10.98 -11.98
CA LEU A 288 -6.46 12.05 -12.45
C LEU A 288 -5.66 13.32 -12.79
N VAL A 289 -4.77 13.73 -11.88
CA VAL A 289 -3.93 14.92 -12.01
C VAL A 289 -2.79 14.70 -13.03
N LEU A 290 -2.08 13.57 -12.94
CA LEU A 290 -0.94 13.24 -13.82
C LEU A 290 -1.36 13.19 -15.29
N LYS A 291 -2.51 12.59 -15.59
CA LYS A 291 -3.09 12.55 -16.95
C LYS A 291 -3.28 13.95 -17.52
N GLN A 292 -3.94 14.82 -16.76
CA GLN A 292 -4.23 16.18 -17.19
C GLN A 292 -2.93 16.96 -17.45
N ALA A 293 -1.96 16.86 -16.53
CA ALA A 293 -0.67 17.53 -16.63
C ALA A 293 0.18 17.04 -17.82
N VAL A 294 0.18 15.74 -18.09
CA VAL A 294 0.94 15.11 -19.19
C VAL A 294 0.26 15.32 -20.56
N ASN A 295 -1.07 15.38 -20.62
CA ASN A 295 -1.80 15.63 -21.87
C ASN A 295 -1.79 17.10 -22.28
N SER A 296 -1.86 18.01 -21.31
CA SER A 296 -1.77 19.46 -21.55
C SER A 296 -0.33 19.95 -21.77
N GLY A 297 0.67 19.11 -21.46
CA GLY A 297 2.09 19.47 -21.54
C GLY A 297 2.59 20.31 -20.36
N ASP A 298 1.76 20.53 -19.34
CA ASP A 298 2.07 21.33 -18.15
C ASP A 298 3.21 20.73 -17.31
N VAL A 299 3.44 19.42 -17.38
CA VAL A 299 4.65 18.78 -16.79
C VAL A 299 5.96 19.39 -17.28
N ASN A 300 5.99 20.04 -18.45
CA ASN A 300 7.19 20.71 -18.97
C ASN A 300 7.49 22.05 -18.27
N LYS A 301 6.59 22.56 -17.41
CA LYS A 301 6.88 23.69 -16.50
C LYS A 301 7.88 23.31 -15.40
N LEU A 302 8.01 22.01 -15.12
CA LEU A 302 8.85 21.48 -14.05
C LEU A 302 10.23 21.07 -14.56
N THR A 303 11.25 21.24 -13.70
CA THR A 303 12.50 20.50 -13.85
C THR A 303 12.28 19.08 -13.33
N ILE A 304 12.40 18.08 -14.20
CA ILE A 304 12.17 16.66 -13.88
C ILE A 304 13.52 15.92 -13.83
N PRO A 305 13.79 15.06 -12.83
CA PRO A 305 12.89 14.63 -11.75
C PRO A 305 12.51 15.74 -10.76
N TRP A 306 11.21 15.85 -10.46
CA TRP A 306 10.65 16.88 -9.58
C TRP A 306 10.24 16.26 -8.25
N GLY A 307 10.34 17.02 -7.15
CA GLY A 307 9.84 16.60 -5.84
C GLY A 307 10.05 17.64 -4.76
N LEU A 308 9.52 17.33 -3.58
CA LEU A 308 9.32 18.24 -2.44
C LEU A 308 10.62 18.49 -1.64
N GLY A 309 11.77 18.30 -2.28
CA GLY A 309 13.10 18.36 -1.68
C GLY A 309 14.14 17.55 -2.45
N SER A 310 15.42 17.82 -2.20
CA SER A 310 16.55 17.32 -3.01
C SER A 310 16.81 15.81 -2.98
N LYS A 311 16.09 15.03 -2.16
CA LYS A 311 16.34 13.59 -1.96
C LYS A 311 15.19 12.67 -2.40
N ARG A 312 13.96 13.15 -2.45
CA ARG A 312 12.76 12.36 -2.78
C ARG A 312 12.03 13.03 -3.94
N TYR A 313 12.18 12.44 -5.12
CA TYR A 313 11.39 12.85 -6.28
C TYR A 313 9.98 12.29 -6.16
N PHE A 314 9.00 13.14 -6.44
CA PHE A 314 7.60 12.80 -6.56
C PHE A 314 7.24 12.43 -8.00
N LEU A 315 7.75 13.17 -8.99
CA LEU A 315 7.56 12.92 -10.42
C LEU A 315 8.89 12.58 -11.09
N PHE A 316 8.90 11.52 -11.88
CA PHE A 316 10.03 11.10 -12.73
C PHE A 316 9.56 10.95 -14.20
N LYS A 317 10.51 11.04 -15.14
CA LYS A 317 10.28 10.73 -16.56
C LYS A 317 11.34 9.75 -17.09
N GLY A 318 10.89 8.69 -17.75
CA GLY A 318 11.74 7.65 -18.34
C GLY A 318 11.63 6.30 -17.64
N SER A 319 12.03 5.25 -18.36
CA SER A 319 11.77 3.82 -18.10
C SER A 319 12.29 3.19 -16.79
N ASN A 320 12.84 3.97 -15.85
CA ASN A 320 13.46 3.45 -14.63
C ASN A 320 13.34 4.51 -13.50
N PRO A 321 12.13 4.76 -12.97
CA PRO A 321 11.88 5.84 -12.03
C PRO A 321 12.64 5.64 -10.72
N ARG A 322 13.56 6.56 -10.44
CA ARG A 322 14.45 6.54 -9.26
C ARG A 322 14.55 7.89 -8.60
N HIS A 323 14.68 7.91 -7.27
CA HIS A 323 15.02 9.11 -6.50
C HIS A 323 16.51 9.47 -6.62
N ALA A 324 16.91 10.63 -6.09
CA ALA A 324 18.28 11.15 -6.14
C ALA A 324 19.35 10.22 -5.53
N ASN A 325 18.95 9.29 -4.65
CA ASN A 325 19.81 8.29 -4.02
C ASN A 325 19.90 6.97 -4.81
N GLY A 326 19.28 6.87 -5.99
CA GLY A 326 19.26 5.67 -6.84
C GLY A 326 18.20 4.62 -6.48
N ARG A 327 17.43 4.81 -5.40
CA ARG A 327 16.29 3.94 -5.03
C ARG A 327 15.18 4.09 -6.08
N GLU A 328 14.60 2.97 -6.50
CA GLU A 328 13.41 2.96 -7.37
C GLU A 328 12.18 3.55 -6.66
N PHE A 329 11.24 4.06 -7.46
CA PHE A 329 9.90 4.42 -6.97
C PHE A 329 9.16 3.13 -6.59
N PHE A 330 8.43 3.14 -5.48
CA PHE A 330 7.72 1.98 -4.98
C PHE A 330 6.24 2.08 -5.30
N SER A 331 5.74 1.15 -6.10
CA SER A 331 4.32 1.16 -6.50
C SER A 331 3.87 2.50 -7.13
N PRO A 332 4.58 3.04 -8.14
CA PRO A 332 4.24 4.33 -8.73
C PRO A 332 3.02 4.28 -9.64
N VAL A 333 2.22 5.34 -9.59
CA VAL A 333 1.22 5.65 -10.63
C VAL A 333 1.96 6.11 -11.88
N THR A 334 1.75 5.43 -13.00
CA THR A 334 2.44 5.72 -14.27
C THR A 334 1.45 6.24 -15.31
N TYR A 335 1.86 7.18 -16.17
CA TYR A 335 1.11 7.58 -17.35
C TYR A 335 2.05 8.04 -18.46
N LYS A 336 2.00 7.36 -19.61
CA LYS A 336 3.03 7.45 -20.66
C LYS A 336 4.43 7.20 -20.03
N ASP A 337 5.39 8.06 -20.35
CA ASP A 337 6.78 7.97 -19.87
C ASP A 337 6.99 8.70 -18.52
N TYR A 338 5.91 9.00 -17.77
CA TYR A 338 5.95 9.73 -16.49
C TYR A 338 5.44 8.87 -15.33
N HIS A 339 6.07 9.01 -14.16
CA HIS A 339 5.81 8.19 -12.98
C HIS A 339 5.68 9.06 -11.73
N MET A 340 4.64 8.85 -10.93
CA MET A 340 4.41 9.47 -9.62
C MET A 340 4.53 8.45 -8.48
N GLU A 341 5.36 8.75 -7.48
CA GLU A 341 5.56 7.92 -6.28
C GLU A 341 4.29 7.90 -5.41
N ALA A 342 3.59 6.76 -5.35
CA ALA A 342 2.26 6.63 -4.74
C ALA A 342 2.21 5.76 -3.47
N HIS A 343 3.33 5.20 -3.00
CA HIS A 343 3.39 4.47 -1.74
C HIS A 343 3.56 5.41 -0.53
N VAL A 344 2.49 6.14 -0.24
CA VAL A 344 2.44 7.19 0.79
C VAL A 344 1.18 7.07 1.64
N ASN A 345 1.22 7.57 2.89
CA ASN A 345 0.01 7.70 3.71
C ASN A 345 -0.95 8.75 3.12
N ARG A 346 -2.25 8.69 3.43
CA ARG A 346 -3.31 9.54 2.84
C ARG A 346 -3.00 11.03 2.95
N SER A 347 -2.60 11.50 4.13
CA SER A 347 -2.33 12.91 4.43
C SER A 347 -1.12 13.46 3.67
N SER A 348 -0.03 12.67 3.60
CA SER A 348 1.14 13.00 2.77
C SER A 348 0.78 12.93 1.30
N GLY A 349 -0.06 11.96 0.91
CA GLY A 349 -0.56 11.81 -0.44
C GLY A 349 -1.24 13.07 -0.97
N ILE A 350 -2.25 13.54 -0.23
CA ILE A 350 -2.98 14.80 -0.51
C ILE A 350 -2.04 15.99 -0.52
N LYS A 351 -1.09 16.07 0.43
CA LYS A 351 -0.09 17.16 0.46
C LYS A 351 0.76 17.18 -0.81
N TYR A 352 1.30 16.04 -1.22
CA TYR A 352 2.27 15.95 -2.32
C TYR A 352 1.63 16.33 -3.66
N ILE A 353 0.38 15.90 -3.90
CA ILE A 353 -0.34 16.22 -5.14
C ILE A 353 -0.87 17.66 -5.16
N LYS A 354 -1.15 18.27 -4.00
CA LYS A 354 -1.46 19.70 -3.92
C LYS A 354 -0.24 20.56 -4.28
N GLU A 355 0.91 20.33 -3.65
CA GLU A 355 2.15 21.05 -4.00
C GLU A 355 2.54 20.83 -5.47
N PHE A 356 2.32 19.63 -6.03
CA PHE A 356 2.49 19.40 -7.46
C PHE A 356 1.54 20.25 -8.32
N CYS A 357 0.24 20.29 -7.98
CA CYS A 357 -0.76 21.10 -8.67
C CYS A 357 -0.42 22.59 -8.64
N ASP A 358 -0.06 23.12 -7.46
CA ASP A 358 0.32 24.52 -7.28
C ASP A 358 1.48 24.91 -8.20
N GLU A 359 2.52 24.07 -8.27
CA GLU A 359 3.72 24.30 -9.08
C GLU A 359 3.45 24.33 -10.60
N ILE A 360 2.43 23.59 -11.08
CA ILE A 360 2.01 23.60 -12.49
C ILE A 360 0.84 24.56 -12.78
N GLY A 361 0.30 25.22 -11.75
CA GLY A 361 -0.80 26.19 -11.85
C GLY A 361 -2.21 25.59 -11.92
N TYR A 362 -2.40 24.39 -11.36
CA TYR A 362 -3.71 23.74 -11.24
C TYR A 362 -4.35 23.99 -9.87
N LYS A 363 -5.68 24.07 -9.83
CA LYS A 363 -6.43 24.16 -8.56
C LYS A 363 -6.87 22.76 -8.12
N LEU A 364 -6.56 22.37 -6.88
CA LEU A 364 -7.00 21.11 -6.31
C LEU A 364 -7.51 21.27 -4.87
N GLU A 365 -8.81 21.07 -4.68
CA GLU A 365 -9.48 21.12 -3.38
C GLU A 365 -10.14 19.78 -3.04
N ILE A 366 -10.15 19.43 -1.75
CA ILE A 366 -10.80 18.22 -1.25
C ILE A 366 -12.08 18.69 -0.53
N LEU A 367 -13.23 18.36 -1.10
CA LEU A 367 -14.54 18.84 -0.64
C LEU A 367 -15.11 17.95 0.48
N GLU A 368 -14.95 16.63 0.35
CA GLU A 368 -15.37 15.61 1.32
C GLU A 368 -14.30 14.51 1.40
N MET A 369 -14.12 13.89 2.59
CA MET A 369 -13.04 12.96 2.93
C MET A 369 -13.49 11.69 3.65
#